data_AF-S6B3R1-F1
#
_entry.id   AF-S6B3R1-F1
#
_cell.length_a   1.000
_cell.length_b   1.000
_cell.length_c   1.000
_cell.angle_alpha   90.00
_cell.angle_beta   90.00
_cell.angle_gamma   90.00
#
_symmetry.space_group_name_H-M   'P 1'
#
loop_
_entity.id
_entity.type
_entity.pdbx_description
1 polymer ?
#
loop_
_entity_poly.entity_id
_entity_poly.type
_entity_poly.pdbx_seq_one_letter_code
_entity_poly.pdbx_strand_id
1 'polypeptide(L)'
;MWERIYRMLVKEFIQVLRDPRMKALIFVMPVVQLIMFGYAVTTDVDHIKTAVCDLDKSPQSRALIERFTASGYFTVVDNTDRPERLGELLDRGKAIVGIQINRGFADDLRSGRQAAIQTIVDGTDSNTGTVAMDYAQRITQEFSRARSTPIELAQLAQSPQTNPIELRSRAWFNPDLKSRYYNVPGVIAVVVLLISLLLTAMAIVREREIGTMEQLMVTPIRPFELILGKTLPFVLISFIDVLVVTFIGINWFNVPIHGSLGLLLFGAGLYLMSTIGIGLFISTISQTQQQALMSSFFFYLPAVLLSGFMFPISNMPEPAQWLTYLNPLRYFLVIIRDIFLKGSGWEILWPQFAALAVLGSTLLIISSLRFQKRMT
;
A
#
# COMPACT_ATOMS: atom_id res chain seq x y z
N MET A 1 -27.39 -0.19 33.73
CA MET A 1 -26.15 -0.40 32.94
C MET A 1 -26.13 0.49 31.70
N TRP A 2 -27.11 0.39 30.79
CA TRP A 2 -27.15 1.15 29.54
C TRP A 2 -27.07 2.69 29.70
N GLU A 3 -27.84 3.27 30.61
CA GLU A 3 -27.80 4.73 30.87
C GLU A 3 -26.42 5.22 31.34
N ARG A 4 -25.68 4.42 32.12
CA ARG A 4 -24.35 4.78 32.61
C ARG A 4 -23.32 4.77 31.47
N ILE A 5 -23.37 3.74 30.63
CA ILE A 5 -22.54 3.65 29.43
C ILE A 5 -22.84 4.82 28.50
N TYR A 6 -24.12 5.10 28.23
CA TYR A 6 -24.52 6.21 27.37
C TYR A 6 -24.02 7.58 27.87
N ARG A 7 -24.16 7.87 29.17
CA ARG A 7 -23.64 9.13 29.73
C ARG A 7 -22.11 9.23 29.66
N MET A 8 -21.41 8.12 29.88
CA MET A 8 -19.95 8.06 29.71
C MET A 8 -19.56 8.32 28.24
N LEU A 9 -20.26 7.71 27.28
CA LEU A 9 -20.06 7.93 25.84
C LEU A 9 -20.19 9.40 25.46
N VAL A 10 -21.29 10.04 25.86
CA VAL A 10 -21.56 11.45 25.56
C VAL A 10 -20.48 12.35 26.15
N LYS A 11 -20.07 12.10 27.41
CA LYS A 11 -18.99 12.84 28.07
C LYS A 11 -17.69 12.75 27.27
N GLU A 12 -17.25 11.54 26.94
CA GLU A 12 -15.98 11.31 26.23
C GLU A 12 -16.00 11.96 24.84
N PHE A 13 -17.11 11.85 24.10
CA PHE A 13 -17.23 12.46 22.78
C PHE A 13 -17.13 14.00 22.84
N ILE A 14 -17.81 14.62 23.81
CA ILE A 14 -17.73 16.07 24.04
C ILE A 14 -16.31 16.47 24.44
N GLN A 15 -15.65 15.71 25.33
CA GLN A 15 -14.31 16.02 25.79
C GLN A 15 -13.29 15.99 24.64
N VAL A 16 -13.38 14.97 23.78
CA VAL A 16 -12.51 14.82 22.60
C VAL A 16 -12.72 15.95 21.60
N LEU A 17 -13.98 16.31 21.30
CA LEU A 17 -14.28 17.39 20.37
C LEU A 17 -14.06 18.79 20.95
N ARG A 18 -13.98 18.94 22.27
CA ARG A 18 -13.70 20.24 22.89
C ARG A 18 -12.20 20.54 22.91
N ASP A 19 -11.37 19.51 23.04
CA ASP A 19 -9.91 19.63 23.06
C ASP A 19 -9.36 19.97 21.65
N PRO A 20 -8.75 21.15 21.44
CA PRO A 20 -8.27 21.57 20.12
C PRO A 20 -7.14 20.69 19.60
N ARG A 21 -6.32 20.11 20.48
CA ARG A 21 -5.23 19.21 20.08
C ARG A 21 -5.79 17.89 19.58
N MET A 22 -6.79 17.34 20.28
CA MET A 22 -7.48 16.11 19.85
C MET A 22 -8.25 16.30 18.55
N LYS A 23 -8.92 17.45 18.37
CA LYS A 23 -9.56 17.78 17.09
C LYS A 23 -8.56 17.85 15.94
N ALA A 24 -7.42 18.53 16.13
CA ALA A 24 -6.39 18.60 15.11
C ALA A 24 -5.84 17.20 14.79
N LEU A 25 -5.60 16.38 15.82
CA LEU A 25 -5.14 15.00 15.66
C LEU A 25 -6.16 14.13 14.90
N ILE A 26 -7.46 14.29 15.14
CA ILE A 26 -8.52 13.45 14.54
C ILE A 26 -8.91 13.91 13.13
N PHE A 27 -8.93 15.21 12.86
CA PHE A 27 -9.46 15.72 11.58
C PHE A 27 -8.39 16.31 10.66
N VAL A 28 -7.36 16.96 11.20
CA VAL A 28 -6.35 17.64 10.37
C VAL A 28 -5.24 16.68 10.01
N MET A 29 -4.73 15.93 10.99
CA MET A 29 -3.57 15.05 10.79
C MET A 29 -3.83 13.94 9.75
N PRO A 30 -4.98 13.23 9.74
CA PRO A 30 -5.30 12.24 8.71
C PRO A 30 -5.33 12.82 7.30
N VAL A 31 -5.89 14.02 7.16
CA VAL A 31 -5.99 14.71 5.87
C VAL A 31 -4.61 15.13 5.38
N VAL A 32 -3.81 15.75 6.25
CA VAL A 32 -2.42 16.10 5.93
C VAL A 32 -1.62 14.85 5.58
N GLN A 33 -1.76 13.77 6.35
CA GLN A 33 -1.06 12.51 6.11
C GLN A 33 -1.48 11.87 4.78
N LEU A 34 -2.78 11.86 4.48
CA LEU A 34 -3.30 11.37 3.19
C LEU A 34 -2.79 12.21 2.03
N ILE A 35 -2.77 13.53 2.18
CA ILE A 35 -2.23 14.44 1.16
C ILE A 35 -0.74 14.21 0.97
N MET A 36 0.02 14.23 2.07
CA MET A 36 1.47 14.02 2.05
C MET A 36 1.82 12.69 1.40
N PHE A 37 1.29 11.55 1.88
CA PHE A 37 1.65 10.25 1.30
C PHE A 37 0.97 9.99 -0.05
N GLY A 38 -0.23 10.52 -0.29
CA GLY A 38 -0.91 10.38 -1.58
C GLY A 38 -0.17 11.04 -2.74
N TYR A 39 0.56 12.13 -2.47
CA TYR A 39 1.45 12.77 -3.45
C TYR A 39 2.92 12.37 -3.34
N ALA A 40 3.43 12.04 -2.14
CA ALA A 40 4.85 11.70 -1.94
C ALA A 40 5.17 10.24 -2.25
N VAL A 41 4.20 9.32 -2.13
CA VAL A 41 4.37 7.91 -2.50
C VAL A 41 3.90 7.73 -3.94
N THR A 42 4.62 8.33 -4.89
CA THR A 42 4.45 8.06 -6.32
C THR A 42 5.61 7.20 -6.78
N THR A 43 5.31 5.99 -7.22
CA THR A 43 6.21 5.14 -8.01
C THR A 43 5.91 5.27 -9.51
N ASP A 44 5.10 6.26 -9.89
CA ASP A 44 4.76 6.54 -11.28
C ASP A 44 6.01 7.08 -11.96
N VAL A 45 6.58 6.28 -12.86
CA VAL A 45 7.77 6.65 -13.63
C VAL A 45 7.31 7.18 -14.98
N ASP A 46 6.94 8.45 -15.00
CA ASP A 46 6.76 9.19 -16.23
C ASP A 46 8.13 9.77 -16.65
N HIS A 47 8.50 9.68 -17.93
CA HIS A 47 9.80 10.14 -18.47
C HIS A 47 11.04 9.37 -17.97
N ILE A 48 11.03 8.05 -18.12
CA ILE A 48 12.21 7.19 -17.90
C ILE A 48 13.37 7.68 -18.78
N LYS A 49 14.41 8.23 -18.15
CA LYS A 49 15.62 8.69 -18.84
C LYS A 49 16.30 7.50 -19.51
N THR A 50 16.32 7.51 -20.83
CA THR A 50 16.74 6.37 -21.64
C THR A 50 17.95 6.74 -22.48
N ALA A 51 19.01 5.95 -22.39
CA ALA A 51 20.13 6.02 -23.30
C ALA A 51 19.95 4.95 -24.40
N VAL A 52 20.17 5.33 -25.66
CA VAL A 52 20.01 4.41 -26.78
C VAL A 52 21.36 4.19 -27.46
N CYS A 53 21.71 2.93 -27.70
CA CYS A 53 22.84 2.53 -28.53
C CYS A 53 22.34 1.78 -29.76
N ASP A 54 22.22 2.49 -30.87
CA ASP A 54 21.80 1.91 -32.15
C ASP A 54 23.01 1.68 -33.07
N LEU A 55 23.49 0.43 -33.08
CA LEU A 55 24.59 0.01 -33.94
C LEU A 55 24.13 -0.36 -35.36
N ASP A 56 22.84 -0.65 -35.55
CA ASP A 56 22.26 -1.06 -36.83
C ASP A 56 21.94 0.14 -37.73
N LYS A 57 21.51 1.26 -37.13
CA LYS A 57 21.19 2.54 -37.79
C LYS A 57 20.21 2.43 -38.95
N SER A 58 19.41 1.37 -38.95
CA SER A 58 18.45 1.05 -40.01
C SER A 58 17.15 1.84 -39.85
N PRO A 59 16.29 1.89 -40.89
CA PRO A 59 14.93 2.37 -40.74
C PRO A 59 14.13 1.55 -39.70
N GLN A 60 14.44 0.26 -39.56
CA GLN A 60 13.78 -0.65 -38.64
C GLN A 60 14.16 -0.36 -37.19
N SER A 61 15.44 -0.15 -36.89
CA SER A 61 15.89 0.21 -35.53
C SER A 61 15.32 1.56 -35.10
N ARG A 62 15.33 2.56 -35.99
CA ARG A 62 14.72 3.89 -35.75
C ARG A 62 13.23 3.81 -35.46
N ALA A 63 12.48 3.00 -36.23
CA ALA A 63 11.05 2.82 -36.00
C ALA A 63 10.75 2.16 -34.64
N LEU A 64 11.62 1.28 -34.13
CA LEU A 64 11.46 0.71 -32.80
C LEU A 64 11.70 1.79 -31.73
N ILE A 65 12.80 2.55 -31.84
CA ILE A 65 13.13 3.64 -30.93
C ILE A 65 12.01 4.69 -30.88
N GLU A 66 11.43 5.01 -32.04
CA GLU A 66 10.30 5.94 -32.13
C GLU A 66 9.09 5.45 -31.34
N ARG A 67 8.80 4.15 -31.31
CA ARG A 67 7.73 3.59 -30.46
C ARG A 67 8.03 3.71 -28.98
N PHE A 68 9.29 3.56 -28.58
CA PHE A 68 9.71 3.82 -27.21
C PHE A 68 9.41 5.26 -26.80
N THR A 69 9.78 6.24 -27.63
CA THR A 69 9.50 7.65 -27.35
C THR A 69 8.03 8.03 -27.47
N ALA A 70 7.29 7.46 -28.42
CA ALA A 70 5.88 7.74 -28.66
C ALA A 70 4.96 7.18 -27.56
N SER A 71 5.45 6.21 -26.77
CA SER A 71 4.71 5.67 -25.63
C SER A 71 4.48 6.68 -24.50
N GLY A 72 5.27 7.75 -24.45
CA GLY A 72 5.25 8.75 -23.36
C GLY A 72 5.96 8.32 -22.08
N TYR A 73 6.35 7.05 -21.96
CA TYR A 73 7.05 6.53 -20.79
C TYR A 73 8.58 6.72 -20.85
N PHE A 74 9.16 6.69 -22.05
CA PHE A 74 10.62 6.77 -22.24
C PHE A 74 11.01 8.10 -22.88
N THR A 75 11.98 8.78 -22.27
CA THR A 75 12.60 10.00 -22.79
C THR A 75 14.04 9.71 -23.15
N VAL A 76 14.38 9.78 -24.44
CA VAL A 76 15.76 9.57 -24.88
C VAL A 76 16.61 10.77 -24.48
N VAL A 77 17.59 10.55 -23.61
CA VAL A 77 18.48 11.59 -23.08
C VAL A 77 19.87 11.58 -23.72
N ASP A 78 20.27 10.45 -24.31
CA ASP A 78 21.57 10.28 -24.96
C ASP A 78 21.48 9.21 -26.05
N ASN A 79 22.22 9.40 -27.14
CA ASN A 79 22.41 8.43 -28.21
C ASN A 79 23.89 8.15 -28.33
N THR A 80 24.30 6.89 -28.10
CA THR A 80 25.70 6.51 -28.13
C THR A 80 25.98 5.44 -29.18
N ASP A 81 27.11 5.56 -29.87
CA ASP A 81 27.58 4.53 -30.81
C ASP A 81 28.46 3.48 -30.13
N ARG A 82 28.60 3.54 -28.80
CA ARG A 82 29.49 2.68 -28.02
C ARG A 82 28.73 1.97 -26.89
N PRO A 83 28.63 0.62 -26.93
CA PRO A 83 27.95 -0.16 -25.89
C PRO A 83 28.47 0.13 -24.47
N GLU A 84 29.78 0.29 -24.30
CA GLU A 84 30.38 0.54 -22.97
C GLU A 84 29.88 1.84 -22.33
N ARG A 85 29.51 2.83 -23.16
CA ARG A 85 29.00 4.12 -22.70
C ARG A 85 27.61 4.01 -22.09
N LEU A 86 26.81 3.00 -22.44
CA LEU A 86 25.52 2.75 -21.79
C LEU A 86 25.71 2.47 -20.30
N GLY A 87 26.69 1.63 -19.95
CA GLY A 87 27.03 1.34 -18.55
C GLY A 87 27.43 2.61 -17.79
N GLU A 88 28.33 3.42 -18.36
CA GLU A 88 28.76 4.67 -17.72
C GLU A 88 27.62 5.69 -17.53
N LEU A 89 26.63 5.71 -18.43
CA LEU A 89 25.46 6.59 -18.34
C LEU A 89 24.48 6.13 -17.24
N LEU A 90 24.34 4.82 -17.06
CA LEU A 90 23.59 4.22 -15.96
C LEU A 90 24.30 4.47 -14.62
N ASP A 91 25.59 4.16 -14.54
CA ASP A 91 26.40 4.32 -13.31
C ASP A 91 26.44 5.77 -12.81
N ARG A 92 26.40 6.75 -13.73
CA ARG A 92 26.38 8.19 -13.40
C ARG A 92 24.97 8.74 -13.15
N GLY A 93 23.94 7.91 -13.20
CA GLY A 93 22.54 8.31 -13.03
C GLY A 93 22.01 9.26 -14.12
N LYS A 94 22.69 9.31 -15.28
CA LYS A 94 22.25 10.13 -16.42
C LYS A 94 21.10 9.45 -17.18
N ALA A 95 21.11 8.12 -17.23
CA ALA A 95 20.02 7.29 -17.70
C ALA A 95 19.64 6.27 -16.63
N ILE A 96 18.40 5.79 -16.67
CA ILE A 96 17.87 4.71 -15.82
C ILE A 96 17.75 3.43 -16.66
N VAL A 97 17.52 3.58 -17.97
CA VAL A 97 17.43 2.48 -18.93
C VAL A 97 18.41 2.70 -20.07
N GLY A 98 19.13 1.65 -20.46
CA GLY A 98 19.91 1.56 -21.67
C GLY A 98 19.26 0.60 -22.65
N ILE A 99 18.98 1.04 -23.87
CA ILE A 99 18.50 0.18 -24.96
C ILE A 99 19.64 0.01 -25.96
N GLN A 100 20.05 -1.23 -26.21
CA GLN A 100 21.07 -1.57 -27.20
C GLN A 100 20.46 -2.39 -28.34
N ILE A 101 20.67 -1.90 -29.56
CA ILE A 101 20.30 -2.57 -30.81
C ILE A 101 21.60 -2.90 -31.55
N ASN A 102 21.84 -4.18 -31.76
CA ASN A 102 23.05 -4.66 -32.42
C ASN A 102 22.92 -4.63 -33.95
N ARG A 103 24.07 -4.65 -34.65
CA ARG A 103 24.12 -4.77 -36.11
C ARG A 103 23.44 -6.06 -36.58
N GLY A 104 22.70 -5.98 -37.69
CA GLY A 104 21.98 -7.12 -38.25
C GLY A 104 20.52 -7.19 -37.79
N PHE A 105 20.07 -6.27 -36.93
CA PHE A 105 18.69 -6.21 -36.46
C PHE A 105 17.68 -6.13 -37.62
N ALA A 106 17.90 -5.25 -38.60
CA ALA A 106 17.05 -5.17 -39.78
C ALA A 106 17.11 -6.42 -40.67
N ASP A 107 18.26 -7.09 -40.74
CA ASP A 107 18.44 -8.29 -41.55
C ASP A 107 17.74 -9.50 -40.93
N ASP A 108 17.85 -9.64 -39.62
CA ASP A 108 17.15 -10.69 -38.86
C ASP A 108 15.64 -10.49 -38.93
N LEU A 109 15.15 -9.25 -38.77
CA LEU A 109 13.74 -8.92 -38.97
C LEU A 109 13.24 -9.24 -40.39
N ARG A 110 14.03 -8.96 -41.43
CA ARG A 110 13.62 -9.21 -42.83
C ARG A 110 13.66 -10.69 -43.21
N SER A 111 14.53 -11.46 -42.56
CA SER A 111 14.72 -12.89 -42.84
C SER A 111 13.85 -13.81 -41.98
N GLY A 112 12.92 -13.24 -41.21
CA GLY A 112 12.06 -13.99 -40.29
C GLY A 112 12.82 -14.62 -39.12
N ARG A 113 14.06 -14.20 -38.87
CA ARG A 113 14.86 -14.64 -37.72
C ARG A 113 14.52 -13.81 -36.49
N GLN A 114 14.77 -14.38 -35.31
CA GLN A 114 14.56 -13.71 -34.05
C GLN A 114 15.57 -12.56 -33.88
N ALA A 115 15.11 -11.33 -34.07
CA ALA A 115 15.92 -10.14 -33.82
C ALA A 115 15.99 -9.85 -32.31
N ALA A 116 17.20 -9.80 -31.76
CA ALA A 116 17.43 -9.53 -30.34
C ALA A 116 17.73 -8.05 -30.10
N ILE A 117 17.13 -7.50 -29.04
CA ILE A 117 17.52 -6.23 -28.43
C ILE A 117 17.92 -6.49 -26.98
N GLN A 118 18.78 -5.64 -26.44
CA GLN A 118 19.15 -5.69 -25.03
C GLN A 118 18.61 -4.45 -24.32
N THR A 119 17.95 -4.66 -23.19
CA THR A 119 17.53 -3.59 -22.28
C THR A 119 18.29 -3.78 -20.97
N ILE A 120 19.03 -2.75 -20.57
CA ILE A 120 19.80 -2.69 -19.34
C ILE A 120 19.12 -1.67 -18.44
N VAL A 121 18.92 -1.98 -17.17
CA VAL A 121 18.17 -1.13 -16.26
C VAL A 121 18.96 -0.97 -14.97
N ASP A 122 19.02 0.27 -14.46
CA ASP A 122 19.56 0.55 -13.14
C ASP A 122 18.65 -0.08 -12.07
N GLY A 123 19.19 -1.04 -11.32
CA GLY A 123 18.48 -1.78 -10.29
C GLY A 123 18.38 -1.08 -8.93
N THR A 124 18.94 0.13 -8.78
CA THR A 124 18.95 0.88 -7.51
C THR A 124 17.54 1.16 -6.99
N ASP A 125 16.59 1.44 -7.89
CA ASP A 125 15.15 1.44 -7.60
C ASP A 125 14.50 0.25 -8.31
N SER A 126 14.25 -0.83 -7.56
CA SER A 126 13.68 -2.06 -8.11
C SER A 126 12.26 -1.89 -8.64
N ASN A 127 11.47 -0.96 -8.09
CA ASN A 127 10.11 -0.72 -8.57
C ASN A 127 10.16 -0.03 -9.93
N THR A 128 10.92 1.06 -10.03
CA THR A 128 11.14 1.78 -11.29
C THR A 128 11.75 0.87 -12.35
N GLY A 129 12.73 0.05 -11.97
CA GLY A 129 13.38 -0.87 -12.88
C GLY A 129 12.45 -1.97 -13.43
N THR A 130 11.60 -2.54 -12.57
CA THR A 130 10.61 -3.56 -12.98
C THR A 130 9.57 -2.97 -13.93
N VAL A 131 9.04 -1.78 -13.62
CA VAL A 131 8.06 -1.08 -14.47
C VAL A 131 8.67 -0.74 -15.84
N ALA A 132 9.92 -0.26 -15.85
CA ALA A 132 10.63 0.06 -17.09
C ALA A 132 10.86 -1.19 -17.96
N MET A 133 11.22 -2.32 -17.36
CA MET A 133 11.35 -3.60 -18.06
C MET A 133 10.02 -4.07 -18.66
N ASP A 134 8.92 -3.99 -17.90
CA ASP A 134 7.59 -4.38 -18.35
C ASP A 134 7.13 -3.53 -19.55
N TYR A 135 7.35 -2.21 -19.50
CA TYR A 135 7.04 -1.33 -20.62
C TYR A 135 7.91 -1.62 -21.84
N ALA A 136 9.22 -1.82 -21.65
CA ALA A 136 10.12 -2.14 -22.75
C ALA A 136 9.75 -3.46 -23.43
N GLN A 137 9.38 -4.48 -22.64
CA GLN A 137 8.90 -5.76 -23.15
C GLN A 137 7.60 -5.61 -23.94
N ARG A 138 6.63 -4.82 -23.44
CA ARG A 138 5.35 -4.57 -24.13
C ARG A 138 5.57 -3.88 -25.49
N ILE A 139 6.36 -2.81 -25.52
CA ILE A 139 6.65 -2.04 -26.75
C ILE A 139 7.34 -2.92 -27.79
N THR A 140 8.30 -3.75 -27.35
CA THR A 140 9.04 -4.66 -28.23
C THR A 140 8.14 -5.75 -28.80
N GLN A 141 7.22 -6.29 -27.98
CA GLN A 141 6.22 -7.27 -28.44
C GLN A 141 5.25 -6.66 -29.46
N GLU A 142 4.75 -5.44 -29.22
CA GLU A 142 3.87 -4.74 -30.16
C GLU A 142 4.58 -4.40 -31.48
N PHE A 143 5.87 -4.07 -31.43
CA PHE A 143 6.69 -3.85 -32.62
C PHE A 143 6.88 -5.13 -33.44
N SER A 144 7.16 -6.24 -32.77
CA SER A 144 7.26 -7.56 -33.41
C SER A 144 5.95 -7.95 -34.11
N ARG A 145 4.79 -7.78 -33.44
CA ARG A 145 3.47 -8.12 -34.01
C ARG A 145 3.08 -7.29 -35.23
N ALA A 146 3.40 -6.00 -35.23
CA ALA A 146 3.05 -5.13 -36.35
C ALA A 146 3.81 -5.46 -37.64
N ARG A 147 4.86 -6.28 -37.56
CA ARG A 147 5.71 -6.67 -38.70
C ARG A 147 5.65 -8.15 -39.06
N SER A 148 5.05 -9.01 -38.24
CA SER A 148 4.89 -10.43 -38.57
C SER A 148 3.86 -10.60 -39.69
N THR A 149 4.27 -11.27 -40.78
CA THR A 149 3.39 -11.57 -41.93
C THR A 149 2.47 -12.78 -41.63
N PRO A 150 1.31 -12.91 -42.30
CA PRO A 150 0.40 -14.06 -42.10
C PRO A 150 1.05 -15.44 -42.33
N ILE A 151 2.11 -15.48 -43.14
CA ILE A 151 2.87 -16.70 -43.49
C ILE A 151 3.81 -17.11 -42.34
N GLU A 152 4.39 -16.16 -41.60
CA GLU A 152 5.20 -16.45 -40.41
C GLU A 152 4.35 -16.98 -39.26
N LEU A 153 3.11 -16.51 -39.08
CA LEU A 153 2.19 -17.13 -38.10
C LEU A 153 1.89 -18.60 -38.43
N ALA A 154 1.86 -18.97 -39.70
CA ALA A 154 1.63 -20.35 -40.15
C ALA A 154 2.87 -21.25 -40.00
N GLN A 155 4.09 -20.70 -40.11
CA GLN A 155 5.35 -21.43 -39.95
C GLN A 155 5.80 -21.52 -38.48
N LEU A 156 5.49 -20.52 -37.65
CA LEU A 156 5.67 -20.55 -36.20
C LEU A 156 4.77 -21.59 -35.51
N ALA A 157 3.68 -22.03 -36.17
CA ALA A 157 2.80 -23.09 -35.71
C ALA A 157 3.38 -24.52 -35.88
N GLN A 158 4.46 -24.69 -36.66
CA GLN A 158 5.05 -26.00 -36.96
C GLN A 158 6.41 -26.26 -36.27
N SER A 159 6.97 -25.26 -35.55
CA SER A 159 8.16 -25.45 -34.72
C SER A 159 7.77 -25.63 -33.24
N PRO A 160 8.20 -26.69 -32.54
CA PRO A 160 7.81 -26.97 -31.14
C PRO A 160 8.27 -25.94 -30.08
N GLN A 161 8.90 -24.83 -30.48
CA GLN A 161 9.48 -23.85 -29.55
C GLN A 161 9.17 -22.38 -29.83
N THR A 162 8.43 -22.05 -30.89
CA THR A 162 7.98 -20.67 -31.09
C THR A 162 6.55 -20.55 -30.65
N ASN A 163 6.34 -20.29 -29.36
CA ASN A 163 5.02 -19.95 -28.84
C ASN A 163 4.37 -18.88 -29.74
N PRO A 164 3.33 -19.20 -30.53
CA PRO A 164 2.50 -18.21 -31.21
C PRO A 164 1.52 -17.59 -30.19
N ILE A 165 1.96 -17.48 -28.94
CA ILE A 165 1.15 -17.08 -27.80
C ILE A 165 1.22 -15.57 -27.74
N GLU A 166 0.14 -14.93 -28.18
CA GLU A 166 -0.09 -13.52 -28.01
C GLU A 166 -0.28 -13.19 -26.52
N LEU A 167 0.82 -13.00 -25.78
CA LEU A 167 0.75 -12.53 -24.40
C LEU A 167 0.28 -11.07 -24.40
N ARG A 168 -1.03 -10.85 -24.30
CA ARG A 168 -1.60 -9.53 -24.01
C ARG A 168 -1.60 -9.33 -22.50
N SER A 169 -0.46 -8.88 -21.96
CA SER A 169 -0.36 -8.52 -20.55
C SER A 169 -1.11 -7.21 -20.30
N ARG A 170 -2.37 -7.33 -19.86
CA ARG A 170 -3.21 -6.23 -19.39
C ARG A 170 -3.29 -6.31 -17.86
N ALA A 171 -2.99 -5.22 -17.17
CA ALA A 171 -3.33 -5.10 -15.76
C ALA A 171 -4.86 -4.94 -15.64
N TRP A 172 -5.54 -5.92 -15.06
CA TRP A 172 -7.01 -5.95 -15.02
C TRP A 172 -7.61 -4.86 -14.11
N PHE A 173 -6.91 -4.50 -13.03
CA PHE A 173 -7.45 -3.67 -11.95
C PHE A 173 -6.75 -2.31 -11.77
N ASN A 174 -5.69 -2.06 -12.56
CA ASN A 174 -5.05 -0.76 -12.70
C ASN A 174 -4.39 -0.66 -14.08
N PRO A 175 -5.17 -0.50 -15.18
CA PRO A 175 -4.65 -0.54 -16.55
C PRO A 175 -3.59 0.54 -16.82
N ASP A 176 -3.77 1.71 -16.20
CA ASP A 176 -2.86 2.87 -16.31
C ASP A 176 -1.65 2.76 -15.37
N LEU A 177 -1.57 1.70 -14.54
CA LEU A 177 -0.53 1.47 -13.53
C LEU A 177 -0.30 2.63 -12.56
N LYS A 178 -1.30 3.50 -12.40
CA LYS A 178 -1.23 4.68 -11.53
C LYS A 178 -1.01 4.28 -10.08
N SER A 179 0.11 4.67 -9.52
CA SER A 179 0.57 4.34 -8.18
C SER A 179 -0.42 4.81 -7.11
N ARG A 180 -1.09 5.95 -7.36
CA ARG A 180 -2.15 6.47 -6.48
C ARG A 180 -3.29 5.47 -6.23
N TYR A 181 -3.63 4.61 -7.21
CA TYR A 181 -4.72 3.63 -7.05
C TYR A 181 -4.33 2.51 -6.07
N TYR A 182 -3.05 2.22 -5.93
CA TYR A 182 -2.55 1.23 -4.98
C TYR A 182 -2.14 1.85 -3.62
N ASN A 183 -1.56 3.05 -3.64
CA ASN A 183 -0.98 3.71 -2.48
C ASN A 183 -2.03 4.39 -1.61
N VAL A 184 -3.01 5.10 -2.18
CA VAL A 184 -4.04 5.82 -1.40
C VAL A 184 -4.86 4.86 -0.50
N PRO A 185 -5.37 3.71 -0.98
CA PRO A 185 -6.00 2.72 -0.11
C PRO A 185 -5.07 2.23 1.01
N GLY A 186 -3.79 2.07 0.71
CA GLY A 186 -2.79 1.69 1.72
C GLY A 186 -2.58 2.76 2.78
N VAL A 187 -2.54 4.03 2.38
CA VAL A 187 -2.40 5.17 3.30
C VAL A 187 -3.63 5.27 4.21
N ILE A 188 -4.84 5.03 3.70
CA ILE A 188 -6.05 4.97 4.54
C ILE A 188 -5.85 3.97 5.68
N ALA A 189 -5.40 2.76 5.38
CA ALA A 189 -5.16 1.73 6.38
C ALA A 189 -4.11 2.15 7.44
N VAL A 190 -3.02 2.79 7.00
CA VAL A 190 -1.94 3.27 7.88
C VAL A 190 -2.40 4.45 8.77
N VAL A 191 -3.20 5.36 8.22
CA VAL A 191 -3.79 6.49 8.96
C VAL A 191 -4.72 5.96 10.05
N VAL A 192 -5.62 5.03 9.69
CA VAL A 192 -6.55 4.41 10.64
C VAL A 192 -5.80 3.68 11.74
N LEU A 193 -4.69 2.97 11.43
CA LEU A 193 -3.82 2.37 12.44
C LEU A 193 -3.33 3.42 13.43
N LEU A 194 -2.71 4.49 12.94
CA LEU A 194 -2.07 5.50 13.77
C LEU A 194 -3.10 6.18 14.69
N ILE A 195 -4.23 6.62 14.14
CA ILE A 195 -5.26 7.32 14.90
C ILE A 195 -5.90 6.40 15.93
N SER A 196 -6.37 5.23 15.53
CA SER A 196 -7.02 4.30 16.48
C SER A 196 -6.08 3.85 17.59
N LEU A 197 -4.80 3.58 17.28
CA LEU A 197 -3.77 3.21 18.24
C LEU A 197 -3.49 4.34 19.24
N LEU A 198 -3.26 5.56 18.76
CA LEU A 198 -2.94 6.72 19.60
C LEU A 198 -4.10 7.08 20.53
N LEU A 199 -5.32 7.17 20.00
CA LEU A 199 -6.50 7.53 20.78
C LEU A 199 -6.75 6.54 21.92
N THR A 200 -6.66 5.23 21.63
CA THR A 200 -6.92 4.20 22.63
C THR A 200 -5.78 4.01 23.62
N ALA A 201 -4.53 4.17 23.20
CA ALA A 201 -3.39 4.16 24.12
C ALA A 201 -3.45 5.33 25.13
N MET A 202 -3.87 6.51 24.68
CA MET A 202 -3.99 7.70 25.54
C MET A 202 -5.23 7.69 26.44
N ALA A 203 -6.32 7.02 26.03
CA ALA A 203 -7.60 7.03 26.74
C ALA A 203 -7.48 6.77 28.25
N ILE A 204 -6.80 5.69 28.63
CA ILE A 204 -6.64 5.28 30.03
C ILE A 204 -5.47 6.02 30.69
N VAL A 205 -4.39 6.25 29.94
CA VAL A 205 -3.16 6.85 30.48
C VAL A 205 -3.39 8.30 30.89
N ARG A 206 -4.21 9.05 30.13
CA ARG A 206 -4.62 10.42 30.49
C ARG A 206 -5.33 10.48 31.83
N GLU A 207 -6.25 9.56 32.11
CA GLU A 207 -6.95 9.51 33.41
C GLU A 207 -5.99 9.13 34.56
N ARG A 208 -5.03 8.25 34.27
CA ARG A 208 -4.00 7.87 35.25
C ARG A 208 -3.11 9.05 35.60
N GLU A 209 -2.62 9.79 34.61
CA GLU A 209 -1.76 10.96 34.84
C GLU A 209 -2.46 12.10 35.57
N ILE A 210 -3.76 12.32 35.30
CA ILE A 210 -4.54 13.40 35.92
C ILE A 210 -5.07 12.97 37.32
N GLY A 211 -4.86 11.71 37.72
CA GLY A 211 -5.24 11.19 39.04
C GLY A 211 -6.73 10.86 39.19
N THR A 212 -7.51 10.93 38.11
CA THR A 212 -8.94 10.59 38.09
C THR A 212 -9.19 9.07 38.05
N MET A 213 -8.15 8.28 37.80
CA MET A 213 -8.25 6.82 37.77
C MET A 213 -8.69 6.23 39.11
N GLU A 214 -8.17 6.72 40.23
CA GLU A 214 -8.56 6.25 41.58
C GLU A 214 -10.02 6.58 41.88
N GLN A 215 -10.48 7.76 41.45
CA GLN A 215 -11.88 8.17 41.57
C GLN A 215 -12.80 7.27 40.74
N LEU A 216 -12.37 6.83 39.56
CA LEU A 216 -13.12 5.89 38.73
C LEU A 216 -13.18 4.49 39.36
N MET A 217 -12.12 4.06 40.05
CA MET A 217 -12.07 2.74 40.70
C MET A 217 -13.02 2.60 41.88
N VAL A 218 -13.35 3.69 42.58
CA VAL A 218 -14.32 3.69 43.69
C VAL A 218 -15.77 3.83 43.23
N THR A 219 -16.02 4.07 41.94
CA THR A 219 -17.39 4.07 41.41
C THR A 219 -17.95 2.65 41.29
N PRO A 220 -19.28 2.45 41.39
CA PRO A 220 -19.91 1.14 41.21
C PRO A 220 -20.00 0.74 39.73
N ILE A 221 -18.94 0.98 38.95
CA ILE A 221 -18.80 0.64 37.53
C ILE A 221 -17.90 -0.58 37.41
N ARG A 222 -18.33 -1.60 36.66
CA ARG A 222 -17.50 -2.80 36.45
C ARG A 222 -16.31 -2.48 35.54
N PRO A 223 -15.14 -3.12 35.70
CA PRO A 223 -13.97 -2.86 34.85
C PRO A 223 -14.25 -3.00 33.34
N PHE A 224 -15.09 -3.96 32.95
CA PHE A 224 -15.52 -4.12 31.56
C PHE A 224 -16.43 -2.98 31.07
N GLU A 225 -17.34 -2.47 31.91
CA GLU A 225 -18.19 -1.32 31.57
C GLU A 225 -17.36 -0.05 31.39
N LEU A 226 -16.31 0.12 32.21
CA LEU A 226 -15.37 1.24 32.10
C LEU A 226 -14.58 1.16 30.78
N ILE A 227 -14.00 0.00 30.46
CA ILE A 227 -13.27 -0.20 29.20
C ILE A 227 -14.22 0.08 28.03
N LEU A 228 -15.38 -0.57 27.99
CA LEU A 228 -16.29 -0.49 26.85
C LEU A 228 -16.86 0.93 26.69
N GLY A 229 -17.25 1.58 27.78
CA GLY A 229 -17.72 2.97 27.78
C GLY A 229 -16.67 3.98 27.35
N LYS A 230 -15.38 3.71 27.58
CA LYS A 230 -14.28 4.61 27.20
C LYS A 230 -13.70 4.30 25.82
N THR A 231 -13.77 3.06 25.37
CA THR A 231 -13.24 2.61 24.08
C THR A 231 -14.21 2.87 22.93
N LEU A 232 -15.52 2.69 23.15
CA LEU A 232 -16.53 2.81 22.10
C LEU A 232 -16.62 4.23 21.45
N PRO A 233 -16.40 5.36 22.14
CA PRO A 233 -16.28 6.67 21.49
C PRO A 233 -15.15 6.70 20.45
N PHE A 234 -14.01 6.08 20.77
CA PHE A 234 -12.88 6.02 19.84
C PHE A 234 -13.15 5.08 18.67
N VAL A 235 -13.88 3.99 18.87
CA VAL A 235 -14.38 3.15 17.77
C VAL A 235 -15.20 3.99 16.79
N LEU A 236 -16.17 4.76 17.29
CA LEU A 236 -17.02 5.62 16.47
C LEU A 236 -16.21 6.69 15.73
N ILE A 237 -15.28 7.34 16.43
CA ILE A 237 -14.38 8.33 15.82
C ILE A 237 -13.53 7.69 14.72
N SER A 238 -12.98 6.50 14.94
CA SER A 238 -12.20 5.80 13.93
C SER A 238 -13.03 5.35 12.73
N PHE A 239 -14.31 5.00 12.90
CA PHE A 239 -15.21 4.76 11.77
C PHE A 239 -15.48 6.03 10.98
N ILE A 240 -15.68 7.16 11.67
CA ILE A 240 -15.82 8.48 11.01
C ILE A 240 -14.53 8.81 10.25
N ASP A 241 -13.36 8.55 10.84
CA ASP A 241 -12.07 8.74 10.18
C ASP A 241 -11.95 7.87 8.92
N VAL A 242 -12.27 6.57 8.98
CA VAL A 242 -12.31 5.69 7.80
C VAL A 242 -13.18 6.29 6.69
N LEU A 243 -14.38 6.81 7.03
CA LEU A 243 -15.28 7.45 6.07
C LEU A 243 -14.69 8.74 5.50
N VAL A 244 -14.10 9.60 6.33
CA VAL A 244 -13.50 10.88 5.91
C VAL A 244 -12.32 10.65 4.97
N VAL A 245 -11.37 9.80 5.36
CA VAL A 245 -10.16 9.55 4.59
C VAL A 245 -10.50 8.79 3.29
N THR A 246 -11.50 7.89 3.33
CA THR A 246 -12.06 7.26 2.12
C THR A 246 -12.73 8.28 1.20
N PHE A 247 -13.54 9.19 1.75
CA PHE A 247 -14.20 10.24 0.98
C PHE A 247 -13.18 11.13 0.26
N ILE A 248 -12.09 11.49 0.93
CA ILE A 248 -11.00 12.26 0.31
C ILE A 248 -10.26 11.42 -0.74
N GLY A 249 -9.99 10.14 -0.47
CA GLY A 249 -9.39 9.24 -1.46
C GLY A 249 -10.20 9.15 -2.76
N ILE A 250 -11.53 9.12 -2.66
CA ILE A 250 -12.42 9.08 -3.82
C ILE A 250 -12.48 10.45 -4.52
N ASN A 251 -12.75 11.54 -3.78
CA ASN A 251 -13.07 12.83 -4.40
C ASN A 251 -11.84 13.68 -4.74
N TRP A 252 -10.79 13.63 -3.91
CA TRP A 252 -9.58 14.41 -4.13
C TRP A 252 -8.59 13.66 -5.03
N PHE A 253 -8.34 12.39 -4.73
CA PHE A 253 -7.38 11.56 -5.45
C PHE A 253 -7.98 10.81 -6.65
N ASN A 254 -9.29 10.90 -6.86
CA ASN A 254 -10.01 10.24 -7.95
C ASN A 254 -9.73 8.73 -7.98
N VAL A 255 -9.63 8.11 -6.80
CA VAL A 255 -9.44 6.66 -6.67
C VAL A 255 -10.81 5.99 -6.69
N PRO A 256 -11.08 5.11 -7.67
CA PRO A 256 -12.37 4.43 -7.76
C PRO A 256 -12.54 3.44 -6.60
N ILE A 257 -13.78 3.27 -6.15
CA ILE A 257 -14.19 2.17 -5.29
C ILE A 257 -15.08 1.23 -6.09
N HIS A 258 -14.57 0.04 -6.42
CA HIS A 258 -15.32 -0.94 -7.22
C HIS A 258 -16.18 -1.88 -6.35
N GLY A 259 -15.79 -2.08 -5.09
CA GLY A 259 -16.47 -2.97 -4.16
C GLY A 259 -17.52 -2.29 -3.28
N SER A 260 -18.04 -3.04 -2.31
CA SER A 260 -19.06 -2.55 -1.37
C SER A 260 -18.44 -1.75 -0.23
N LEU A 261 -18.96 -0.54 -0.02
CA LEU A 261 -18.63 0.26 1.16
C LEU A 261 -19.00 -0.45 2.47
N GLY A 262 -20.06 -1.26 2.47
CA GLY A 262 -20.46 -2.06 3.64
C GLY A 262 -19.42 -3.12 4.00
N LEU A 263 -18.81 -3.78 3.00
CA LEU A 263 -17.70 -4.72 3.23
C LEU A 263 -16.45 -4.00 3.74
N LEU A 264 -16.19 -2.78 3.24
CA LEU A 264 -15.07 -1.97 3.74
C LEU A 264 -15.26 -1.63 5.22
N LEU A 265 -16.46 -1.19 5.60
CA LEU A 265 -16.78 -0.86 6.99
C LEU A 265 -16.75 -2.11 7.89
N PHE A 266 -17.21 -3.26 7.40
CA PHE A 266 -17.11 -4.51 8.13
C PHE A 266 -15.64 -4.91 8.39
N GLY A 267 -14.81 -4.89 7.35
CA GLY A 267 -13.37 -5.14 7.46
C GLY A 267 -12.68 -4.14 8.37
N ALA A 268 -13.04 -2.85 8.28
CA ALA A 268 -12.53 -1.80 9.15
C ALA A 268 -12.94 -2.06 10.61
N GLY A 269 -14.15 -2.54 10.89
CA GLY A 269 -14.57 -2.90 12.23
C GLY A 269 -13.70 -4.00 12.86
N LEU A 270 -13.45 -5.08 12.12
CA LEU A 270 -12.56 -6.16 12.58
C LEU A 270 -11.11 -5.69 12.75
N TYR A 271 -10.66 -4.82 11.85
CA TYR A 271 -9.35 -4.20 11.95
C TYR A 271 -9.23 -3.32 13.20
N LEU A 272 -10.24 -2.49 13.47
CA LEU A 272 -10.32 -1.64 14.65
C LEU A 272 -10.33 -2.45 15.94
N MET A 273 -10.98 -3.61 16.00
CA MET A 273 -10.89 -4.51 17.17
C MET A 273 -9.42 -4.82 17.51
N SER A 274 -8.60 -5.09 16.49
CA SER A 274 -7.18 -5.39 16.66
C SER A 274 -6.38 -4.17 17.13
N THR A 275 -6.50 -3.03 16.43
CA THR A 275 -5.72 -1.83 16.74
C THR A 275 -6.07 -1.24 18.10
N ILE A 276 -7.35 -1.28 18.48
CA ILE A 276 -7.84 -0.90 19.79
C ILE A 276 -7.32 -1.86 20.86
N GLY A 277 -7.34 -3.17 20.59
CA GLY A 277 -6.76 -4.16 21.49
C GLY A 277 -5.29 -3.86 21.79
N ILE A 278 -4.51 -3.51 20.77
CA ILE A 278 -3.09 -3.12 20.90
C ILE A 278 -2.95 -1.80 21.67
N GLY A 279 -3.75 -0.78 21.35
CA GLY A 279 -3.67 0.51 22.05
C GLY A 279 -4.05 0.37 23.53
N LEU A 280 -5.07 -0.42 23.85
CA LEU A 280 -5.40 -0.79 25.23
C LEU A 280 -4.25 -1.55 25.90
N PHE A 281 -3.61 -2.51 25.22
CA PHE A 281 -2.43 -3.19 25.76
C PHE A 281 -1.32 -2.19 26.12
N ILE A 282 -1.00 -1.27 25.22
CA ILE A 282 0.00 -0.21 25.43
C ILE A 282 -0.39 0.64 26.65
N SER A 283 -1.67 1.03 26.77
CA SER A 283 -2.16 1.81 27.91
C SER A 283 -1.96 1.10 29.27
N THR A 284 -1.94 -0.24 29.28
CA THR A 284 -1.73 -1.03 30.50
C THR A 284 -0.26 -1.11 30.91
N ILE A 285 0.69 -0.82 30.00
CA ILE A 285 2.13 -0.83 30.31
C ILE A 285 2.72 0.57 30.43
N SER A 286 2.04 1.59 29.93
CA SER A 286 2.48 2.98 30.02
C SER A 286 1.97 3.68 31.29
N GLN A 287 2.83 4.50 31.89
CA GLN A 287 2.49 5.34 33.04
C GLN A 287 2.15 6.77 32.62
N THR A 288 2.82 7.27 31.58
CA THR A 288 2.64 8.64 31.08
C THR A 288 2.15 8.68 29.63
N GLN A 289 1.45 9.75 29.25
CA GLN A 289 0.99 9.97 27.87
C GLN A 289 2.16 9.97 26.90
N GLN A 290 3.30 10.54 27.31
CA GLN A 290 4.52 10.51 26.51
C GLN A 290 5.04 9.07 26.33
N GLN A 291 5.05 8.25 27.38
CA GLN A 291 5.43 6.84 27.26
C GLN A 291 4.47 6.05 26.37
N ALA A 292 3.16 6.32 26.46
CA ALA A 292 2.15 5.71 25.61
C ALA A 292 2.34 6.09 24.14
N LEU A 293 2.66 7.36 23.87
CA LEU A 293 2.97 7.85 22.53
C LEU A 293 4.23 7.18 21.98
N MET A 294 5.33 7.14 22.73
CA MET A 294 6.58 6.48 22.30
C MET A 294 6.37 4.98 22.06
N SER A 295 5.62 4.30 22.93
CA SER A 295 5.29 2.88 22.77
C SER A 295 4.41 2.62 21.55
N SER A 296 3.46 3.53 21.27
CA SER A 296 2.62 3.47 20.07
C SER A 296 3.44 3.64 18.80
N PHE A 297 4.39 4.59 18.77
CA PHE A 297 5.29 4.75 17.62
C PHE A 297 6.25 3.57 17.46
N PHE A 298 6.75 3.01 18.56
CA PHE A 298 7.58 1.80 18.55
C PHE A 298 6.84 0.59 17.98
N PHE A 299 5.53 0.48 18.19
CA PHE A 299 4.70 -0.55 17.56
C PHE A 299 4.34 -0.20 16.10
N TYR A 300 3.93 1.05 15.87
CA TYR A 300 3.44 1.53 14.57
C TYR A 300 4.49 1.40 13.47
N LEU A 301 5.73 1.83 13.73
CA LEU A 301 6.75 1.86 12.67
C LEU A 301 7.10 0.45 12.15
N PRO A 302 7.43 -0.56 12.99
CA PRO A 302 7.58 -1.94 12.54
C PRO A 302 6.32 -2.51 11.92
N ALA A 303 5.14 -2.20 12.46
CA ALA A 303 3.87 -2.68 11.89
C ALA A 303 3.69 -2.17 10.46
N VAL A 304 4.00 -0.90 10.16
CA VAL A 304 3.93 -0.38 8.78
C VAL A 304 4.96 -1.05 7.88
N LEU A 305 6.22 -1.20 8.34
CA LEU A 305 7.29 -1.82 7.54
C LEU A 305 7.00 -3.29 7.21
N LEU A 306 6.45 -4.05 8.16
CA LEU A 306 6.13 -5.48 8.03
C LEU A 306 4.75 -5.74 7.42
N SER A 307 4.00 -4.71 7.03
CA SER A 307 2.61 -4.87 6.57
C SER A 307 2.45 -5.22 5.09
N GLY A 308 3.48 -5.00 4.26
CA GLY A 308 3.29 -4.98 2.81
C GLY A 308 2.88 -3.63 2.24
N PHE A 309 2.87 -2.56 3.06
CA PHE A 309 2.64 -1.20 2.59
C PHE A 309 3.87 -0.61 1.88
N MET A 310 5.01 -0.56 2.58
CA MET A 310 6.26 0.04 2.06
C MET A 310 7.01 -0.91 1.13
N PHE A 311 7.13 -2.19 1.51
CA PHE A 311 7.85 -3.22 0.78
C PHE A 311 6.99 -4.47 0.63
N PRO A 312 6.97 -5.14 -0.53
CA PRO A 312 6.27 -6.41 -0.68
C PRO A 312 6.74 -7.45 0.34
N ILE A 313 5.80 -8.16 0.98
CA ILE A 313 6.13 -9.19 1.99
C ILE A 313 6.95 -10.33 1.37
N SER A 314 6.74 -10.64 0.09
CA SER A 314 7.51 -11.64 -0.66
C SER A 314 9.00 -11.33 -0.73
N ASN A 315 9.40 -10.06 -0.56
CA ASN A 315 10.79 -9.64 -0.64
C ASN A 315 11.51 -9.77 0.72
N MET A 316 10.80 -10.15 1.78
CA MET A 316 11.36 -10.33 3.11
C MET A 316 11.91 -11.74 3.29
N PRO A 317 12.99 -11.93 4.07
CA PRO A 317 13.43 -13.27 4.51
C PRO A 317 12.30 -14.02 5.23
N GLU A 318 12.26 -15.35 5.12
CA GLU A 318 11.18 -16.18 5.69
C GLU A 318 10.86 -15.89 7.18
N PRO A 319 11.84 -15.69 8.08
CA PRO A 319 11.53 -15.37 9.48
C PRO A 319 10.74 -14.07 9.64
N ALA A 320 11.06 -13.05 8.83
CA ALA A 320 10.33 -11.79 8.85
C ALA A 320 8.90 -11.97 8.29
N GLN A 321 8.72 -12.82 7.28
CA GLN A 321 7.39 -13.15 6.74
C GLN A 321 6.49 -13.78 7.81
N TRP A 322 7.04 -14.67 8.66
CA TRP A 322 6.27 -15.28 9.75
C TRP A 322 5.78 -14.24 10.76
N LEU A 323 6.61 -13.26 11.10
CA LEU A 323 6.24 -12.18 12.02
C LEU A 323 5.06 -11.34 11.48
N THR A 324 4.94 -11.21 10.16
CA THR A 324 3.83 -10.46 9.55
C THR A 324 2.45 -11.08 9.79
N TYR A 325 2.35 -12.38 10.13
CA TYR A 325 1.05 -12.99 10.47
C TYR A 325 0.44 -12.42 11.75
N LEU A 326 1.24 -11.84 12.64
CA LEU A 326 0.77 -11.17 13.86
C LEU A 326 0.33 -9.72 13.61
N ASN A 327 0.53 -9.20 12.40
CA ASN A 327 0.28 -7.81 12.08
C ASN A 327 -1.10 -7.63 11.45
N PRO A 328 -2.08 -7.00 12.15
CA PRO A 328 -3.43 -6.82 11.60
C PRO A 328 -3.44 -5.91 10.35
N LEU A 329 -2.47 -4.99 10.21
CA LEU A 329 -2.39 -4.10 9.06
C LEU A 329 -2.19 -4.89 7.75
N ARG A 330 -1.48 -6.03 7.79
CA ARG A 330 -1.29 -6.92 6.63
C ARG A 330 -2.63 -7.34 6.01
N TYR A 331 -3.53 -7.85 6.84
CA TYR A 331 -4.82 -8.39 6.38
C TYR A 331 -5.73 -7.26 5.90
N PHE A 332 -5.75 -6.14 6.62
CA PHE A 332 -6.57 -4.99 6.22
C PHE A 332 -6.09 -4.34 4.91
N LEU A 333 -4.78 -4.31 4.65
CA LEU A 333 -4.24 -3.84 3.36
C LEU A 333 -4.73 -4.69 2.19
N VAL A 334 -4.84 -6.00 2.36
CA VAL A 334 -5.41 -6.89 1.33
C VAL A 334 -6.89 -6.54 1.10
N ILE A 335 -7.68 -6.43 2.18
CA ILE A 335 -9.11 -6.10 2.11
C ILE A 335 -9.34 -4.77 1.41
N ILE A 336 -8.69 -3.69 1.86
CA ILE A 336 -8.94 -2.35 1.34
C ILE A 336 -8.50 -2.24 -0.13
N ARG A 337 -7.35 -2.81 -0.51
CA ARG A 337 -6.89 -2.80 -1.90
C ARG A 337 -7.81 -3.61 -2.80
N ASP A 338 -8.27 -4.79 -2.37
CA ASP A 338 -9.19 -5.59 -3.17
C ASP A 338 -10.57 -4.93 -3.34
N ILE A 339 -11.08 -4.23 -2.32
CA ILE A 339 -12.34 -3.49 -2.43
C ILE A 339 -12.21 -2.29 -3.37
N PHE A 340 -11.12 -1.52 -3.26
CA PHE A 340 -10.91 -0.35 -4.12
C PHE A 340 -10.60 -0.76 -5.57
N LEU A 341 -9.71 -1.72 -5.78
CA LEU A 341 -9.18 -2.06 -7.11
C LEU A 341 -9.98 -3.16 -7.83
N LYS A 342 -10.35 -4.23 -7.12
CA LYS A 342 -10.93 -5.44 -7.73
C LYS A 342 -12.44 -5.53 -7.58
N GLY A 343 -13.00 -4.90 -6.55
CA GLY A 343 -14.40 -5.07 -6.16
C GLY A 343 -14.71 -6.45 -5.59
N SER A 344 -13.72 -7.11 -4.98
CA SER A 344 -13.87 -8.46 -4.43
C SER A 344 -14.98 -8.53 -3.36
N GLY A 345 -15.79 -9.59 -3.43
CA GLY A 345 -16.84 -9.90 -2.46
C GLY A 345 -16.38 -10.73 -1.26
N TRP A 346 -17.36 -11.21 -0.48
CA TRP A 346 -17.13 -11.99 0.74
C TRP A 346 -16.34 -13.28 0.49
N GLU A 347 -16.70 -13.99 -0.56
CA GLU A 347 -16.11 -15.24 -1.06
C GLU A 347 -14.59 -15.20 -1.20
N ILE A 348 -14.00 -14.05 -1.50
CA ILE A 348 -12.54 -13.88 -1.62
C ILE A 348 -11.93 -13.37 -0.30
N LEU A 349 -12.65 -12.48 0.40
CA LEU A 349 -12.11 -11.74 1.55
C LEU A 349 -12.28 -12.45 2.90
N TRP A 350 -13.10 -13.49 2.99
CA TRP A 350 -13.37 -14.20 4.24
C TRP A 350 -12.12 -14.66 5.02
N PRO A 351 -11.00 -15.12 4.40
CA PRO A 351 -9.83 -15.53 5.18
C PRO A 351 -9.19 -14.34 5.91
N GLN A 352 -9.21 -13.17 5.28
CA GLN A 352 -8.67 -11.94 5.86
C GLN A 352 -9.57 -11.45 7.01
N PHE A 353 -10.89 -11.52 6.83
CA PHE A 353 -11.85 -11.23 7.90
C PHE A 353 -11.68 -12.19 9.08
N ALA A 354 -11.55 -13.49 8.83
CA ALA A 354 -11.35 -14.49 9.88
C ALA A 354 -10.04 -14.22 10.66
N ALA A 355 -8.94 -13.94 9.97
CA ALA A 355 -7.68 -13.61 10.62
C ALA A 355 -7.77 -12.34 11.49
N LEU A 356 -8.41 -11.27 10.99
CA LEU A 356 -8.64 -10.06 11.78
C LEU A 356 -9.57 -10.30 12.96
N ALA A 357 -10.61 -11.13 12.80
CA ALA A 357 -11.52 -11.47 13.90
C ALA A 357 -10.79 -12.25 15.00
N VAL A 358 -9.93 -13.21 14.64
CA VAL A 358 -9.09 -13.95 15.59
C VAL A 358 -8.11 -13.02 16.29
N LEU A 359 -7.29 -12.27 15.54
CA LEU A 359 -6.32 -11.34 16.11
C LEU A 359 -6.99 -10.30 17.01
N GLY A 360 -8.07 -9.68 16.52
CA GLY A 360 -8.80 -8.64 17.24
C GLY A 360 -9.40 -9.16 18.54
N SER A 361 -10.06 -10.32 18.50
CA SER A 361 -10.63 -10.94 19.69
C SER A 361 -9.55 -11.33 20.70
N THR A 362 -8.47 -11.96 20.25
CA THR A 362 -7.35 -12.36 21.11
C THR A 362 -6.70 -11.15 21.78
N LEU A 363 -6.41 -10.09 21.02
CA LEU A 363 -5.79 -8.86 21.55
C LEU A 363 -6.70 -8.15 22.56
N LEU A 364 -8.00 -8.03 22.26
CA LEU A 364 -8.96 -7.43 23.19
C LEU A 364 -9.08 -8.24 24.49
N ILE A 365 -9.13 -9.58 24.40
CA ILE A 365 -9.20 -10.46 25.58
C ILE A 365 -7.94 -10.27 26.44
N ILE A 366 -6.74 -10.35 25.83
CA ILE A 366 -5.46 -10.18 26.55
C ILE A 366 -5.41 -8.81 27.25
N SER A 367 -5.78 -7.75 26.53
CA SER A 367 -5.77 -6.38 27.07
C SER A 367 -6.78 -6.20 28.20
N SER A 368 -8.00 -6.74 28.06
CA SER A 368 -9.03 -6.68 29.10
C SER A 368 -8.61 -7.43 30.36
N LEU A 369 -8.06 -8.64 30.22
CA LEU A 369 -7.59 -9.44 31.36
C LEU A 369 -6.43 -8.77 32.09
N ARG A 370 -5.48 -8.19 31.36
CA ARG A 370 -4.35 -7.45 31.94
C ARG A 370 -4.81 -6.20 32.68
N PHE A 371 -5.80 -5.50 32.13
CA PHE A 371 -6.40 -4.34 32.78
C PHE A 371 -7.09 -4.71 34.10
N GLN A 372 -7.88 -5.79 34.12
CA GLN A 372 -8.55 -6.27 35.34
C GLN A 372 -7.54 -6.61 36.47
N LYS A 373 -6.46 -7.32 36.13
CA LYS A 373 -5.38 -7.65 37.10
C LYS A 373 -4.66 -6.44 37.69
N ARG A 374 -4.74 -5.27 37.04
CA ARG A 374 -4.10 -4.04 37.52
C ARG A 374 -5.06 -3.18 38.36
N MET A 375 -6.36 -3.45 38.26
CA MET A 375 -7.43 -2.78 38.99
C MET A 375 -7.81 -3.54 40.28
N THR A 376 -7.43 -4.81 40.37
CA THR A 376 -7.54 -5.66 41.58
C THR A 376 -6.19 -5.68 42.25
#